data_AF-A0A3E0VY82-F1
#
_entry.id   AF-A0A3E0VY82-F1
#
_cell.length_a   1.000
_cell.length_b   1.000
_cell.length_c   1.000
_cell.angle_alpha   90.00
_cell.angle_beta   90.00
_cell.angle_gamma   90.00
#
_symmetry.space_group_name_H-M   'P 1'
#
loop_
_entity.id
_entity.type
_entity.pdbx_description
1 polymer ?
#
loop_
_entity_poly.entity_id
_entity_poly.type
_entity_poly.pdbx_seq_one_letter_code
_entity_poly.pdbx_strand_id
1 'polypeptide(L)'
;MRFGEVSEREPEWDTASLNLMLAYQRILADIGTHGQPMSEATDPRSDPNRPGGWHYEANKAPKKDFAAQSIDHAREAFHKKYPDADRAGDLWHARRVEDE
;
A
#
# COMPACT_ATOMS: atom_id res chain seq x y z
N MET A 1 -20.02 -54.80 18.00
CA MET A 1 -18.94 -53.94 17.45
C MET A 1 -19.53 -52.58 17.17
N ARG A 2 -19.04 -51.51 17.81
CA ARG A 2 -19.42 -50.13 17.48
C ARG A 2 -18.31 -49.54 16.59
N PHE A 3 -18.67 -49.07 15.41
CA PHE A 3 -17.80 -48.27 14.57
C PHE A 3 -17.75 -46.88 15.18
N GLY A 4 -16.55 -46.43 15.60
CA GLY A 4 -16.34 -45.05 16.01
C GLY A 4 -16.24 -44.19 14.76
N GLU A 5 -17.11 -43.19 14.63
CA GLU A 5 -16.96 -42.15 13.62
C GLU A 5 -15.72 -41.31 13.95
N VAL A 6 -14.74 -41.35 13.05
CA VAL A 6 -13.60 -40.44 13.08
C VAL A 6 -14.05 -39.17 12.36
N SER A 7 -14.27 -38.08 13.10
CA SER A 7 -14.49 -36.77 12.51
C SER A 7 -13.13 -36.17 12.12
N GLU A 8 -12.85 -36.07 10.82
CA GLU A 8 -11.71 -35.29 10.34
C GLU A 8 -12.11 -33.81 10.24
N ARG A 9 -11.24 -32.93 10.72
CA ARG A 9 -11.44 -31.48 10.60
C ARG A 9 -11.19 -31.10 9.14
N GLU A 10 -12.19 -30.52 8.48
CA GLU A 10 -11.99 -29.95 7.15
C GLU A 10 -10.88 -28.89 7.20
N PRO A 11 -9.94 -28.89 6.23
CA PRO A 11 -8.93 -27.86 6.15
C PRO A 11 -9.60 -26.48 6.04
N GLU A 12 -9.13 -25.52 6.84
CA GLU A 12 -9.67 -24.15 6.80
C GLU A 12 -9.48 -23.48 5.42
N TRP A 13 -8.52 -23.98 4.64
CA TRP A 13 -8.17 -23.48 3.32
C TRP A 13 -8.04 -24.66 2.36
N ASP A 14 -8.71 -24.56 1.22
CA ASP A 14 -8.46 -25.49 0.13
C ASP A 14 -7.12 -25.17 -0.57
N THR A 15 -6.63 -26.11 -1.38
CA THR A 15 -5.37 -25.95 -2.11
C THR A 15 -5.39 -24.72 -3.03
N ALA A 16 -6.55 -24.37 -3.59
CA ALA A 16 -6.69 -23.19 -4.45
C ALA A 16 -6.45 -21.90 -3.68
N SER A 17 -7.05 -21.77 -2.49
CA SER A 17 -6.92 -20.62 -1.60
C SER A 17 -5.48 -20.48 -1.09
N LEU A 18 -4.84 -21.59 -0.72
CA LEU A 18 -3.43 -21.60 -0.33
C LEU A 18 -2.52 -21.11 -1.46
N ASN A 19 -2.74 -21.60 -2.69
CA ASN A 19 -1.97 -21.17 -3.85
C ASN A 19 -2.15 -19.69 -4.16
N LEU A 20 -3.38 -19.17 -4.04
CA LEU A 20 -3.64 -17.75 -4.24
C LEU A 20 -2.92 -16.89 -3.19
N MET A 21 -2.93 -17.31 -1.92
CA MET A 21 -2.23 -16.61 -0.85
C MET A 21 -0.71 -16.59 -1.10
N LEU A 22 -0.12 -17.72 -1.51
CA LEU A 22 1.30 -17.79 -1.83
C LEU A 22 1.66 -16.93 -3.05
N ALA A 23 0.81 -16.89 -4.08
CA ALA A 23 1.00 -16.01 -5.23
C ALA A 23 0.94 -14.53 -4.82
N TYR A 24 -0.03 -14.16 -3.98
CA TYR A 24 -0.15 -12.81 -3.45
C TYR A 24 1.08 -12.39 -2.63
N GLN A 25 1.57 -13.27 -1.74
CA GLN A 25 2.80 -13.01 -0.98
C GLN A 25 4.02 -12.79 -1.88
N ARG A 26 4.14 -13.57 -2.96
CA ARG A 26 5.24 -13.39 -3.93
C ARG A 26 5.15 -12.05 -4.64
N ILE A 27 3.95 -11.63 -5.04
CA ILE A 27 3.73 -10.31 -5.65
C ILE A 27 4.10 -9.21 -4.65
N LEU A 28 3.63 -9.29 -3.41
CA LEU A 28 3.97 -8.30 -2.38
C LEU A 28 5.47 -8.22 -2.09
N ALA A 29 6.17 -9.35 -2.09
CA ALA A 29 7.61 -9.40 -1.89
C ALA A 29 8.40 -8.78 -3.04
N ASP A 30 7.82 -8.76 -4.25
CA ASP A 30 8.43 -8.16 -5.42
C ASP A 30 8.06 -6.69 -5.60
N ILE A 31 7.00 -6.17 -4.98
CA ILE A 31 6.63 -4.76 -5.13
C ILE A 31 7.69 -3.82 -4.54
N GLY A 32 8.21 -2.94 -5.39
CA GLY A 32 9.19 -1.92 -5.02
C GLY A 32 8.59 -0.68 -4.35
N THR A 33 9.47 0.25 -4.01
CA THR A 33 9.12 1.56 -3.39
C THR A 33 8.16 2.41 -4.20
N HIS A 34 8.03 2.14 -5.50
CA HIS A 34 7.21 2.91 -6.43
C HIS A 34 5.90 2.19 -6.83
N GLY A 35 5.65 1.00 -6.27
CA GLY A 35 4.43 0.23 -6.47
C GLY A 35 4.46 -0.75 -7.65
N GLN A 36 5.52 -0.72 -8.48
CA GLN A 36 5.72 -1.71 -9.55
C GLN A 36 6.49 -2.93 -9.04
N PRO A 37 6.31 -4.11 -9.66
CA PRO A 37 7.15 -5.27 -9.39
C PRO A 37 8.62 -4.95 -9.71
N MET A 38 9.53 -5.29 -8.80
CA MET A 38 10.94 -4.99 -8.93
C MET A 38 11.59 -5.82 -10.02
N SER A 39 11.14 -7.06 -10.18
CA SER A 39 11.55 -7.93 -11.29
C SER A 39 11.25 -7.30 -12.66
N GLU A 40 10.15 -6.57 -12.78
CA GLU A 40 9.79 -5.83 -14.00
C GLU A 40 10.57 -4.52 -14.13
N ALA A 41 10.67 -3.75 -13.04
CA ALA A 41 11.33 -2.44 -13.03
C ALA A 41 12.85 -2.50 -13.22
N THR A 42 13.45 -3.68 -13.03
CA THR A 42 14.88 -3.96 -13.26
C THR A 42 15.15 -4.80 -14.51
N ASP A 43 14.11 -5.13 -15.29
CA ASP A 43 14.28 -5.87 -16.54
C ASP A 43 15.09 -5.03 -17.54
N PRO A 44 16.14 -5.56 -18.19
CA PRO A 44 16.88 -4.82 -19.22
C PRO A 44 16.02 -4.36 -20.41
N ARG A 45 14.81 -4.89 -20.59
CA ARG A 45 13.82 -4.45 -21.58
C ARG A 45 13.06 -3.21 -21.14
N SER A 46 13.06 -2.88 -19.85
CA SER A 46 12.47 -1.65 -19.32
C SER A 46 13.44 -0.45 -19.36
N ASP A 47 14.67 -0.65 -19.87
CA ASP A 47 15.68 0.41 -20.00
C ASP A 47 15.29 1.39 -21.12
N PRO A 48 15.05 2.68 -20.82
CA PRO A 48 14.67 3.67 -21.81
C PRO A 48 15.75 3.93 -22.89
N ASN A 49 16.99 3.50 -22.66
CA ASN A 49 18.08 3.64 -23.64
C ASN A 49 18.17 2.45 -24.61
N ARG A 50 17.39 1.39 -24.38
CA ARG A 50 17.40 0.18 -25.21
C ARG A 50 16.34 0.27 -26.32
N PRO A 51 16.71 0.08 -27.60
CA PRO A 51 15.73 -0.05 -28.68
C PRO A 51 14.86 -1.31 -28.53
N GLY A 52 13.55 -1.17 -28.74
CA GLY A 52 12.62 -2.31 -28.81
C GLY A 52 12.14 -2.86 -27.47
N GLY A 53 12.13 -2.04 -26.41
CA GLY A 53 11.61 -2.37 -25.08
C GLY A 53 10.37 -1.57 -24.68
N TRP A 54 10.16 -1.44 -23.37
CA TRP A 54 9.23 -0.49 -22.75
C TRP A 54 9.98 0.38 -21.75
N HIS A 55 9.35 1.42 -21.21
CA HIS A 55 9.93 2.24 -20.15
C HIS A 55 8.83 2.79 -19.24
N TYR A 56 9.21 3.19 -18.04
CA TYR A 56 8.31 3.87 -17.12
C TYR A 56 8.34 5.37 -17.37
N GLU A 57 7.17 5.99 -17.45
CA GLU A 57 7.03 7.44 -17.50
C GLU A 57 6.57 7.96 -16.14
N ALA A 58 7.25 9.00 -15.65
CA ALA A 58 6.75 9.73 -14.49
C ALA A 58 5.42 10.42 -14.85
N ASN A 59 4.53 10.54 -13.86
CA ASN A 59 3.32 11.36 -14.02
C ASN A 59 3.71 12.79 -14.41
N LYS A 60 3.15 13.29 -15.52
CA LYS A 60 3.46 14.63 -16.07
C LYS A 60 3.14 15.78 -15.09
N ALA A 61 2.26 15.53 -14.12
CA ALA A 61 2.00 16.42 -13.00
C ALA A 61 1.93 15.61 -11.70
N PRO A 62 2.61 16.04 -10.63
CA PRO A 62 2.50 15.39 -9.34
C PRO A 62 1.06 15.49 -8.82
N LYS A 63 0.53 14.39 -8.29
CA LYS A 63 -0.73 14.40 -7.57
C LYS A 63 -0.49 15.05 -6.21
N LYS A 64 -1.29 16.07 -5.87
CA LYS A 64 -1.28 16.65 -4.52
C LYS A 64 -2.26 15.89 -3.64
N ASP A 65 -1.81 15.52 -2.46
CA ASP A 65 -2.67 15.01 -1.39
C ASP A 65 -3.16 16.20 -0.56
N PHE A 66 -4.35 16.70 -0.89
CA PHE A 66 -4.96 17.82 -0.16
C PHE A 66 -5.35 17.42 1.27
N ALA A 67 -5.61 16.14 1.54
CA ALA A 67 -5.91 15.70 2.90
C ALA A 67 -4.66 15.77 3.78
N ALA A 68 -3.53 15.28 3.30
CA ALA A 68 -2.24 15.42 3.97
C ALA A 68 -1.87 16.90 4.18
N GLN A 69 -2.05 17.73 3.13
CA GLN A 69 -1.79 19.16 3.23
C GLN A 69 -2.66 19.84 4.29
N SER A 70 -3.96 19.52 4.35
CA SER A 70 -4.87 20.08 5.37
C SER A 70 -4.48 19.65 6.78
N ILE A 71 -4.04 18.39 6.97
CA ILE A 71 -3.54 17.90 8.25
C ILE A 71 -2.27 18.66 8.67
N ASP A 72 -1.32 18.83 7.76
CA ASP A 72 -0.08 19.56 8.04
C ASP A 72 -0.36 21.00 8.45
N HIS A 73 -1.22 21.71 7.71
CA HIS A 73 -1.62 23.07 8.06
C HIS A 73 -2.30 23.16 9.42
N ALA A 74 -3.19 22.21 9.76
CA ALA A 74 -3.89 22.20 11.05
C ALA A 74 -2.93 21.93 12.21
N ARG A 75 -2.02 20.98 12.04
CA ARG A 75 -0.97 20.64 13.01
C ARG A 75 -0.04 21.83 13.26
N GLU A 76 0.43 22.47 12.20
CA GLU A 76 1.26 23.68 12.30
C GLU A 76 0.53 24.82 13.01
N ALA A 77 -0.73 25.09 12.64
CA ALA A 77 -1.55 26.11 13.29
C ALA A 77 -1.76 25.84 14.78
N PHE A 78 -1.99 24.58 15.15
CA PHE A 78 -2.15 24.17 16.54
C PHE A 78 -0.88 24.40 17.37
N HIS A 79 0.27 23.88 16.94
CA HIS A 79 1.52 24.08 17.71
C HIS A 79 2.05 25.51 17.66
N LYS A 80 1.67 26.30 16.64
CA LYS A 80 1.93 27.74 16.64
C LYS A 80 1.13 28.45 17.74
N LYS A 81 -0.11 28.00 17.99
CA LYS A 81 -0.97 28.54 19.05
C LYS A 81 -0.61 28.01 20.43
N TYR A 82 -0.12 26.77 20.51
CA TYR A 82 0.26 26.09 21.75
C TYR A 82 1.71 25.59 21.64
N PRO A 83 2.71 26.49 21.81
CA PRO A 83 4.11 26.14 21.59
C PRO A 83 4.64 25.10 22.58
N ASP A 84 4.07 25.04 23.79
CA ASP A 84 4.46 24.09 24.84
C ASP A 84 3.66 22.78 24.79
N ALA A 85 2.74 22.62 23.84
CA ALA A 85 2.01 21.37 23.67
C ALA A 85 2.97 20.27 23.21
N ASP A 86 2.92 19.11 23.88
CA ASP A 86 3.63 17.92 23.44
C ASP A 86 3.16 17.53 22.03
N ARG A 87 4.10 17.10 21.19
CA ARG A 87 3.84 16.65 19.82
C ARG A 87 3.65 15.14 19.73
N ALA A 88 4.05 14.41 20.77
CA ALA A 88 3.98 12.96 20.78
C ALA A 88 2.53 12.48 20.88
N GLY A 89 2.14 11.57 19.99
CA GLY A 89 0.82 10.92 20.05
C GLY A 89 -0.34 11.70 19.43
N ASP A 90 -0.08 12.84 18.79
CA ASP A 90 -1.11 13.60 18.09
C ASP A 90 -1.68 12.81 16.89
N LEU A 91 -3.00 12.61 16.89
CA LEU A 91 -3.73 11.95 15.82
C LEU A 91 -4.63 12.96 15.09
N TRP A 92 -4.35 13.17 13.81
CA TRP A 92 -5.09 14.10 12.96
C TRP A 92 -5.78 13.33 11.84
N HIS A 93 -6.99 13.74 11.49
CA HIS A 93 -7.74 13.17 10.36
C HIS A 93 -8.33 14.30 9.51
N ALA A 94 -8.33 14.11 8.20
CA ALA A 94 -9.03 14.98 7.27
C ALA A 94 -10.44 14.43 7.03
N ARG A 95 -11.43 15.32 6.95
CA ARG A 95 -12.79 14.99 6.49
C ARG A 95 -13.11 15.83 5.26
N ARG A 96 -13.89 15.27 4.33
CA ARG A 96 -14.42 16.05 3.21
C ARG A 96 -15.44 17.05 3.74
N VAL A 97 -15.32 18.30 3.32
CA VAL A 97 -16.30 19.36 3.52
C VAL A 97 -16.68 19.87 2.14
N GLU A 98 -17.96 20.08 1.90
CA GLU A 98 -18.46 20.65 0.66
C GLU A 98 -18.60 22.16 0.88
N ASP A 99 -17.94 22.94 0.03
CA ASP A 99 -18.05 24.40 0.02
C ASP A 99 -19.33 24.79 -0.75
N GLU A 100 -20.10 25.74 -0.22
CA GLU A 100 -21.32 26.29 -0.85
C GLU A 100 -21.03 27.18 -2.07
#